data_AF-A0A497NNV9-F1
#
_entry.id   AF-A0A497NNV9-F1
#
_cell.length_a   1.000
_cell.length_b   1.000
_cell.length_c   1.000
_cell.angle_alpha   90.00
_cell.angle_beta   90.00
_cell.angle_gamma   90.00
#
_symmetry.space_group_name_H-M   'P 1'
#
loop_
_entity.id
_entity.type
_entity.pdbx_description
1 polymer ?
#
loop_
_entity_poly.entity_id
_entity_poly.type
_entity_poly.pdbx_seq_one_letter_code
_entity_poly.pdbx_strand_id
1 'polypeptide(L)'
;AKVDLVAEEGEELVRSVLEDAQEILKVLRVGRPRRICLYVAAAWKWRVFTRALALAREGRLKVRELLRELMSEPEMRARGREVPDLARRVVEDIRDLGPRERERRAKVGVLDELSVLKETAAFLARELGAEEVLVFSEEDPERYDPRGRARLARPYRPAIYVE
;
A
#
# COMPACT_ATOMS: atom_id res chain seq x y z
N ALA A 1 -26.33 11.66 -3.72
CA ALA A 1 -25.32 11.07 -4.62
C ALA A 1 -24.81 9.80 -3.97
N LYS A 2 -24.82 8.68 -4.69
CA LYS A 2 -24.31 7.40 -4.18
C LYS A 2 -22.78 7.49 -4.30
N VAL A 3 -22.11 7.84 -3.21
CA VAL A 3 -20.64 7.94 -3.18
C VAL A 3 -20.09 6.54 -3.45
N ASP A 4 -19.29 6.40 -4.50
CA ASP A 4 -18.56 5.16 -4.76
C ASP A 4 -17.36 5.11 -3.82
N LEU A 5 -17.44 4.26 -2.79
CA LEU A 5 -16.42 4.13 -1.77
C LEU A 5 -15.06 3.69 -2.34
N VAL A 6 -15.07 2.98 -3.47
CA VAL A 6 -13.84 2.56 -4.16
C VAL A 6 -13.16 3.77 -4.78
N ALA A 7 -13.94 4.65 -5.44
CA ALA A 7 -13.41 5.89 -6.00
C ALA A 7 -12.87 6.83 -4.90
N GLU A 8 -13.58 6.95 -3.77
CA GLU A 8 -13.13 7.76 -2.62
C GLU A 8 -11.79 7.25 -2.06
N GLU A 9 -11.65 5.94 -1.85
CA GLU A 9 -10.38 5.34 -1.41
C GLU A 9 -9.27 5.46 -2.46
N GLY A 10 -9.62 5.42 -3.76
CA GLY A 10 -8.66 5.66 -4.84
C GLY A 10 -8.11 7.08 -4.84
N GLU A 11 -8.98 8.09 -4.67
CA GLU A 11 -8.55 9.49 -4.56
C GLU A 11 -7.69 9.73 -3.31
N GLU A 12 -8.06 9.12 -2.18
CA GLU A 12 -7.28 9.23 -0.94
C GLU A 12 -5.90 8.56 -1.09
N LEU A 13 -5.83 7.40 -1.76
CA LEU A 13 -4.56 6.74 -2.08
C LEU A 13 -3.64 7.65 -2.91
N VAL A 14 -4.17 8.25 -3.98
CA VAL A 14 -3.41 9.13 -4.87
C VAL A 14 -2.90 10.35 -4.10
N ARG A 15 -3.74 10.94 -3.24
CA ARG A 15 -3.35 12.06 -2.37
C ARG A 15 -2.22 11.67 -1.43
N SER A 16 -2.36 10.55 -0.70
CA SER A 16 -1.34 10.07 0.22
C SER A 16 -0.01 9.79 -0.49
N VAL A 17 -0.04 9.20 -1.69
CA VAL A 17 1.16 8.96 -2.49
C VAL A 17 1.82 10.27 -2.93
N LEU A 18 1.03 11.26 -3.34
CA LEU A 18 1.53 12.57 -3.72
C LEU A 18 2.24 13.26 -2.54
N GLU A 19 1.62 13.26 -1.37
CA GLU A 19 2.18 13.84 -0.15
C GLU A 19 3.49 13.14 0.27
N ASP A 20 3.48 11.80 0.31
CA ASP A 20 4.67 11.00 0.64
C ASP A 20 5.81 11.24 -0.36
N ALA A 21 5.51 11.28 -1.66
CA ALA A 21 6.49 11.56 -2.70
C ALA A 21 7.09 12.98 -2.57
N GLN A 22 6.26 13.98 -2.28
CA GLN A 22 6.72 15.35 -2.04
C GLN A 22 7.66 15.44 -0.84
N GLU A 23 7.32 14.78 0.28
CA GLU A 23 8.20 14.73 1.45
C GLU A 23 9.53 14.03 1.14
N ILE A 24 9.50 12.93 0.39
CA ILE A 24 10.72 12.24 -0.05
C ILE A 24 11.58 13.17 -0.91
N LEU A 25 11.01 13.88 -1.87
CA LEU A 25 11.75 14.81 -2.74
C LEU A 25 12.39 15.95 -1.93
N LYS A 26 11.65 16.51 -0.97
CA LYS A 26 12.16 17.54 -0.04
C LYS A 26 13.36 17.02 0.76
N VAL A 27 13.25 15.82 1.33
CA VAL A 27 14.33 15.21 2.14
C VAL A 27 15.55 14.88 1.27
N LEU A 28 15.35 14.36 0.06
CA LEU A 28 16.43 14.04 -0.86
C LEU A 28 17.02 15.29 -1.54
N ARG A 29 16.39 16.46 -1.38
CA ARG A 29 16.74 17.73 -2.03
C ARG A 29 16.81 17.61 -3.57
N VAL A 30 15.95 16.75 -4.12
CA VAL A 30 15.83 16.54 -5.57
C VAL A 30 14.77 17.49 -6.10
N GLY A 31 15.17 18.41 -6.98
CA GLY A 31 14.25 19.41 -7.55
C GLY A 31 13.48 18.92 -8.77
N ARG A 32 14.07 18.05 -9.59
CA ARG A 32 13.45 17.44 -10.78
C ARG A 32 13.92 15.99 -10.92
N PRO A 33 13.17 15.02 -10.38
CA PRO A 33 13.51 13.62 -10.55
C PRO A 33 13.31 13.21 -12.00
N ARG A 34 14.16 12.32 -12.51
CA ARG A 34 13.95 11.76 -13.84
C ARG A 34 12.79 10.78 -13.81
N ARG A 35 12.83 9.87 -12.84
CA ARG A 35 11.87 8.77 -12.74
C ARG A 35 11.44 8.57 -11.31
N ILE A 36 10.14 8.41 -11.11
CA ILE A 36 9.58 7.95 -9.85
C ILE A 36 8.94 6.59 -10.09
N CYS A 37 9.32 5.59 -9.31
CA CYS A 37 8.70 4.27 -9.35
C CYS A 37 7.85 4.05 -8.11
N LEU A 38 6.57 3.73 -8.34
CA LEU A 38 5.62 3.34 -7.33
C LEU A 38 5.45 1.82 -7.37
N TYR A 39 5.49 1.18 -6.20
CA TYR A 39 5.28 -0.25 -6.08
C TYR A 39 4.05 -0.53 -5.22
N VAL A 40 3.10 -1.27 -5.77
CA VAL A 40 1.89 -1.68 -5.06
C VAL A 40 2.09 -3.04 -4.39
N ALA A 41 1.34 -3.25 -3.31
CA ALA A 41 1.50 -4.45 -2.49
C ALA A 41 1.05 -5.72 -3.22
N ALA A 42 1.80 -6.79 -3.02
CA ALA A 42 1.45 -8.12 -3.49
C ALA A 42 0.09 -8.63 -2.95
N ALA A 43 -0.54 -9.56 -3.66
CA ALA A 43 -1.88 -10.05 -3.31
C ALA A 43 -1.93 -10.70 -1.90
N TRP A 44 -0.85 -11.36 -1.48
CA TRP A 44 -0.79 -11.95 -0.14
C TRP A 44 -0.77 -10.90 0.98
N LYS A 45 -0.20 -9.70 0.72
CA LYS A 45 -0.20 -8.61 1.71
C LYS A 45 -1.59 -8.04 1.91
N TRP A 46 -2.38 -7.98 0.85
CA TRP A 46 -3.80 -7.66 0.91
C TRP A 46 -4.58 -8.63 1.79
N ARG A 47 -4.31 -9.94 1.68
CA ARG A 47 -4.95 -10.93 2.58
C ARG A 47 -4.62 -10.68 4.06
N VAL A 48 -3.36 -10.35 4.38
CA VAL A 48 -2.95 -9.96 5.74
C VAL A 48 -3.73 -8.75 6.22
N PHE A 49 -3.85 -7.72 5.38
CA PHE A 49 -4.55 -6.48 5.70
C PHE A 49 -6.06 -6.69 5.89
N THR A 50 -6.74 -7.40 4.98
CA THR A 50 -8.17 -7.68 5.08
C THR A 50 -8.48 -8.53 6.32
N ARG A 51 -7.64 -9.51 6.65
CA ARG A 51 -7.83 -10.32 7.86
C ARG A 51 -7.64 -9.49 9.13
N ALA A 52 -6.66 -8.60 9.14
CA ALA A 52 -6.45 -7.67 10.24
C ALA A 52 -7.64 -6.70 10.40
N LEU A 53 -8.20 -6.17 9.31
CA LEU A 53 -9.41 -5.36 9.36
C LEU A 53 -10.60 -6.12 9.93
N ALA A 54 -10.80 -7.39 9.55
CA ALA A 54 -11.86 -8.23 10.11
C ALA A 54 -11.73 -8.38 11.63
N LEU A 55 -10.52 -8.73 12.12
CA LEU A 55 -10.25 -8.80 13.56
C LEU A 55 -10.44 -7.47 14.28
N ALA A 56 -10.14 -6.35 13.60
CA ALA A 56 -10.35 -5.02 14.16
C ALA A 56 -11.83 -4.70 14.36
N ARG A 57 -12.70 -5.12 13.43
CA ARG A 57 -14.16 -4.99 13.55
C ARG A 57 -14.72 -5.82 14.71
N GLU A 58 -14.13 -6.98 14.96
CA GLU A 58 -14.47 -7.83 16.11
C GLU A 58 -13.92 -7.31 17.44
N GLY A 59 -13.12 -6.22 17.45
CA GLY A 59 -12.45 -5.73 18.64
C GLY A 59 -11.30 -6.63 19.13
N ARG A 60 -10.81 -7.52 18.27
CA ARG A 60 -9.83 -8.57 18.59
C ARG A 60 -8.44 -8.32 17.98
N LEU A 61 -8.22 -7.17 17.33
CA LEU A 61 -6.97 -6.87 16.64
C LEU A 61 -5.76 -6.88 17.58
N LYS A 62 -5.04 -8.01 17.56
CA LYS A 62 -3.76 -8.24 18.22
C LYS A 62 -2.87 -9.02 17.26
N VAL A 63 -1.57 -8.69 17.24
CA VAL A 63 -0.57 -9.36 16.39
C VAL A 63 -0.62 -10.88 16.56
N ARG A 64 -0.73 -11.37 17.80
CA ARG A 64 -0.80 -12.81 18.10
C ARG A 64 -2.01 -13.49 17.46
N GLU A 65 -3.19 -12.86 17.53
CA GLU A 65 -4.42 -13.42 16.96
C GLU A 65 -4.35 -13.45 15.43
N LEU A 66 -3.91 -12.35 14.83
CA LEU A 66 -3.71 -12.26 13.38
C LEU A 66 -2.72 -13.32 12.89
N LEU A 67 -1.57 -13.47 13.57
CA LEU A 67 -0.58 -14.48 13.22
C LEU A 67 -1.12 -15.90 13.35
N ARG A 68 -1.92 -16.20 14.39
CA ARG A 68 -2.52 -17.53 14.57
C ARG A 68 -3.37 -17.92 13.36
N GLU A 69 -4.13 -16.97 12.83
CA GLU A 69 -5.02 -17.20 11.69
C GLU A 69 -4.23 -17.30 10.39
N LEU A 70 -3.32 -16.36 10.12
CA LEU A 70 -2.50 -16.39 8.91
C LEU A 70 -1.62 -17.63 8.84
N MET A 71 -0.98 -18.02 9.95
CA MET A 71 -0.09 -19.18 9.99
C MET A 71 -0.83 -20.52 9.92
N SER A 72 -2.17 -20.52 9.86
CA SER A 72 -2.95 -21.71 9.51
C SER A 72 -2.92 -22.00 8.00
N GLU A 73 -2.75 -20.97 7.17
CA GLU A 73 -2.68 -21.06 5.72
C GLU A 73 -1.30 -21.53 5.24
N PRO A 74 -1.21 -22.57 4.37
CA PRO A 74 0.07 -23.04 3.84
C PRO A 74 0.88 -21.97 3.09
N GLU A 75 0.22 -21.13 2.29
CA GLU A 75 0.85 -20.07 1.51
C GLU A 75 1.51 -19.00 2.41
N MET A 76 0.85 -18.61 3.50
CA MET A 76 1.40 -17.67 4.48
C MET A 76 2.56 -18.29 5.26
N ARG A 77 2.43 -19.56 5.64
CA ARG A 77 3.48 -20.30 6.36
C ARG A 77 4.77 -20.41 5.52
N ALA A 78 4.64 -20.61 4.21
CA ALA A 78 5.77 -20.69 3.29
C ALA A 78 6.59 -19.40 3.21
N ARG A 79 5.98 -18.24 3.48
CA ARG A 79 6.63 -16.91 3.48
C ARG A 79 7.43 -16.61 4.77
N GLY A 80 7.39 -17.52 5.75
CA GLY A 80 8.27 -17.48 6.91
C GLY A 80 8.22 -16.17 7.69
N ARG A 81 9.35 -15.47 7.79
CA ARG A 81 9.50 -14.23 8.60
C ARG A 81 8.79 -13.01 8.00
N GLU A 82 8.48 -13.01 6.71
CA GLU A 82 7.84 -11.87 6.06
C GLU A 82 6.43 -11.62 6.59
N VAL A 83 5.69 -12.69 6.93
CA VAL A 83 4.33 -12.60 7.44
C VAL A 83 4.27 -11.97 8.84
N PRO A 84 5.06 -12.42 9.85
CA PRO A 84 5.14 -11.75 11.14
C PRO A 84 5.54 -10.28 11.07
N ASP A 85 6.51 -9.92 10.21
CA ASP A 85 6.98 -8.54 10.09
C ASP A 85 5.91 -7.64 9.47
N LEU A 86 5.23 -8.13 8.43
CA LEU A 86 4.10 -7.41 7.84
C LEU A 86 2.91 -7.31 8.81
N ALA A 87 2.58 -8.39 9.52
CA ALA A 87 1.45 -8.42 10.45
C ALA A 87 1.60 -7.36 11.56
N ARG A 88 2.82 -7.16 12.08
CA ARG A 88 3.09 -6.09 13.07
C ARG A 88 2.80 -4.71 12.49
N ARG A 89 3.34 -4.42 11.31
CA ARG A 89 3.16 -3.16 10.60
C ARG A 89 1.70 -2.88 10.27
N VAL A 90 0.98 -3.88 9.74
CA VAL A 90 -0.45 -3.77 9.41
C VAL A 90 -1.30 -3.51 10.65
N VAL A 91 -0.98 -4.14 11.78
CA VAL A 91 -1.70 -3.88 13.04
C VAL A 91 -1.49 -2.44 13.50
N GLU A 92 -0.27 -1.90 13.37
CA GLU A 92 0.02 -0.48 13.65
C GLU A 92 -0.75 0.43 12.68
N ASP A 93 -0.64 0.16 11.37
CA ASP A 93 -1.33 0.94 10.33
C ASP A 93 -2.85 1.02 10.63
N ILE A 94 -3.51 -0.11 10.93
CA ILE A 94 -4.95 -0.15 11.22
C ILE A 94 -5.31 0.57 12.53
N ARG A 95 -4.42 0.58 13.52
CA ARG A 95 -4.63 1.29 14.78
C ARG A 95 -4.57 2.81 14.59
N ASP A 96 -3.70 3.27 13.69
CA ASP A 96 -3.58 4.67 13.33
C ASP A 96 -4.79 5.16 12.51
N LEU A 97 -5.51 4.26 11.83
CA LEU A 97 -6.74 4.61 11.13
C LEU A 97 -7.86 5.02 12.09
N GLY A 98 -8.54 6.11 11.74
CA GLY A 98 -9.78 6.53 12.40
C GLY A 98 -10.91 5.49 12.22
N PRO A 99 -11.91 5.46 13.13
CA PRO A 99 -12.99 4.47 13.08
C PRO A 99 -13.77 4.48 11.75
N ARG A 100 -14.00 5.67 11.17
CA ARG A 100 -14.73 5.84 9.90
C ARG A 100 -13.96 5.25 8.72
N GLU A 101 -12.66 5.54 8.65
CA GLU A 101 -11.79 5.06 7.58
C GLU A 101 -11.60 3.55 7.65
N ARG A 102 -11.42 3.00 8.85
CA ARG A 102 -11.38 1.55 9.06
C ARG A 102 -12.64 0.85 8.55
N GLU A 103 -13.82 1.39 8.83
CA GLU A 103 -15.08 0.84 8.33
C GLU A 103 -15.20 0.98 6.81
N ARG A 104 -14.77 2.11 6.23
CA ARG A 104 -14.79 2.34 4.78
C ARG A 104 -13.89 1.36 4.04
N ARG A 105 -12.63 1.23 4.46
CA ARG A 105 -11.68 0.25 3.90
C ARG A 105 -12.15 -1.19 4.09
N ALA A 106 -12.81 -1.51 5.21
CA ALA A 106 -13.38 -2.84 5.41
C ALA A 106 -14.58 -3.14 4.50
N LYS A 107 -15.33 -2.12 4.05
CA LYS A 107 -16.40 -2.27 3.04
C LYS A 107 -15.86 -2.39 1.63
N VAL A 108 -14.80 -1.66 1.30
CA VAL A 108 -14.11 -1.74 0.00
C VAL A 108 -13.39 -3.08 -0.16
N GLY A 109 -12.76 -3.57 0.91
CA GLY A 109 -12.05 -4.85 0.90
C GLY A 109 -10.66 -4.72 0.27
N VAL A 110 -10.54 -5.10 -0.99
CA VAL A 110 -9.29 -5.02 -1.76
C VAL A 110 -9.42 -3.93 -2.82
N LEU A 111 -8.53 -2.96 -2.78
CA LEU A 111 -8.45 -1.88 -3.77
C LEU A 111 -7.44 -2.27 -4.87
N ASP A 112 -7.81 -2.06 -6.13
CA ASP A 112 -6.87 -2.21 -7.25
C ASP A 112 -5.95 -0.98 -7.36
N GLU A 113 -4.98 -0.90 -6.44
CA GLU A 113 -3.99 0.19 -6.40
C GLU A 113 -3.22 0.31 -7.70
N LEU A 114 -2.97 -0.82 -8.38
CA LEU A 114 -2.19 -0.84 -9.61
C LEU A 114 -2.90 -0.02 -10.68
N SER A 115 -4.19 -0.29 -10.89
CA SER A 115 -5.00 0.42 -11.88
C SER A 115 -5.16 1.90 -11.50
N VAL A 116 -5.51 2.19 -10.24
CA VAL A 116 -5.68 3.58 -9.74
C VAL A 116 -4.41 4.41 -9.95
N LEU A 117 -3.25 3.90 -9.56
CA LEU A 117 -1.99 4.64 -9.67
C LEU A 117 -1.49 4.73 -11.12
N LYS A 118 -1.74 3.69 -11.95
CA LYS A 118 -1.42 3.77 -13.39
C LYS A 118 -2.24 4.83 -14.10
N GLU A 119 -3.53 4.92 -13.83
CA GLU A 119 -4.41 5.93 -14.43
C GLU A 119 -4.02 7.35 -14.02
N THR A 120 -3.49 7.53 -12.80
CA THR A 120 -3.05 8.83 -12.28
C THR A 120 -1.56 9.10 -12.47
N ALA A 121 -0.79 8.22 -13.11
CA ALA A 121 0.66 8.35 -13.22
C ALA A 121 1.10 9.65 -13.92
N ALA A 122 0.42 10.03 -15.01
CA ALA A 122 0.70 11.28 -15.72
C ALA A 122 0.40 12.52 -14.86
N PHE A 123 -0.66 12.47 -14.05
CA PHE A 123 -0.97 13.52 -13.08
C PHE A 123 0.13 13.63 -12.02
N LEU A 124 0.51 12.51 -11.40
CA LEU A 124 1.56 12.47 -10.38
C LEU A 124 2.90 12.98 -10.93
N ALA A 125 3.28 12.60 -12.16
CA ALA A 125 4.52 13.06 -12.78
C ALA A 125 4.56 14.59 -12.91
N ARG A 126 3.44 15.19 -13.35
CA ARG A 126 3.31 16.65 -13.46
C ARG A 126 3.40 17.34 -12.11
N GLU A 127 2.63 16.87 -11.11
CA GLU A 127 2.60 17.51 -9.78
C GLU A 127 3.93 17.36 -9.02
N LEU A 128 4.68 16.28 -9.28
CA LEU A 128 5.98 16.02 -8.67
C LEU A 128 7.16 16.59 -9.48
N GLY A 129 6.90 17.16 -10.66
CA GLY A 129 7.95 17.66 -11.55
C GLY A 129 8.91 16.59 -12.07
N ALA A 130 8.43 15.35 -12.19
CA ALA A 130 9.17 14.20 -12.71
C ALA A 130 9.04 14.09 -14.24
N GLU A 131 10.04 13.53 -14.93
CA GLU A 131 9.89 13.22 -16.36
C GLU A 131 8.88 12.07 -16.57
N GLU A 132 8.89 11.06 -15.69
CA GLU A 132 7.92 9.97 -15.71
C GLU A 132 7.64 9.37 -14.32
N VAL A 133 6.43 8.81 -14.16
CA VAL A 133 6.04 7.96 -13.03
C VAL A 133 5.69 6.58 -13.56
N LEU A 134 6.35 5.54 -13.04
CA LEU A 134 6.08 4.14 -13.37
C LEU A 134 5.46 3.44 -12.18
N VAL A 135 4.51 2.54 -12.44
CA VAL A 135 3.79 1.81 -11.39
C VAL A 135 3.89 0.31 -11.64
N PHE A 136 4.41 -0.42 -10.65
CA PHE A 136 4.65 -1.85 -10.73
C PHE A 136 3.98 -2.59 -9.57
N SER A 137 3.62 -3.84 -9.80
CA SER A 137 3.30 -4.76 -8.71
C SER A 137 4.59 -5.28 -8.06
N GLU A 138 4.57 -5.52 -6.76
CA GLU A 138 5.64 -6.25 -6.07
C GLU A 138 5.86 -7.66 -6.64
N GLU A 139 4.84 -8.26 -7.26
CA GLU A 139 4.93 -9.60 -7.86
C GLU A 139 5.31 -9.55 -9.35
N ASP A 140 5.46 -8.36 -9.93
CA ASP A 140 5.86 -8.19 -11.33
C ASP A 140 7.35 -8.56 -11.50
N PRO A 141 7.67 -9.58 -12.34
CA PRO A 141 9.04 -10.01 -12.60
C PRO A 141 9.81 -9.03 -13.50
N GLU A 142 9.12 -8.20 -14.28
CA GLU A 142 9.73 -7.22 -15.19
C GLU A 142 9.84 -5.83 -14.57
N ARG A 143 9.51 -5.70 -13.27
CA ARG A 143 9.56 -4.41 -12.58
C ARG A 143 10.97 -3.81 -12.59
N TYR A 144 11.04 -2.50 -12.79
CA TYR A 144 12.25 -1.73 -12.55
C TYR A 144 12.37 -1.41 -11.06
N ASP A 145 13.16 -2.17 -10.31
CA ASP A 145 13.37 -1.97 -8.86
C ASP A 145 14.87 -2.04 -8.47
N PRO A 146 15.68 -1.04 -8.85
CA PRO A 146 17.13 -1.06 -8.65
C PRO A 146 17.56 -1.10 -7.17
N ARG A 147 16.67 -0.73 -6.24
CA ARG A 147 16.95 -0.73 -4.79
C ARG A 147 16.15 -1.75 -3.99
N GLY A 148 15.41 -2.65 -4.64
CA GLY A 148 14.62 -3.66 -3.95
C GLY A 148 13.57 -3.07 -3.01
N ARG A 149 12.96 -1.93 -3.36
CA ARG A 149 11.96 -1.22 -2.57
C ARG A 149 10.57 -1.83 -2.68
N ALA A 150 10.26 -2.60 -3.72
CA ALA A 150 8.92 -3.15 -3.93
C ALA A 150 8.42 -4.00 -2.75
N ARG A 151 9.32 -4.75 -2.10
CA ARG A 151 9.01 -5.54 -0.89
C ARG A 151 8.53 -4.70 0.30
N LEU A 152 8.78 -3.40 0.31
CA LEU A 152 8.35 -2.49 1.37
C LEU A 152 6.91 -2.00 1.17
N ALA A 153 6.32 -2.22 -0.02
CA ALA A 153 4.95 -1.84 -0.30
C ALA A 153 3.97 -2.56 0.62
N ARG A 154 2.94 -1.85 1.06
CA ARG A 154 1.86 -2.38 1.89
C ARG A 154 0.53 -1.85 1.36
N PRO A 155 -0.60 -2.53 1.61
CA PRO A 155 -1.92 -2.02 1.24
C PRO A 155 -2.12 -0.60 1.78
N TYR A 156 -2.61 0.29 0.93
CA TYR A 156 -2.74 1.74 1.14
C TYR A 156 -1.45 2.50 1.43
N ARG A 157 -0.28 1.85 1.29
CA ARG A 157 1.04 2.46 1.47
C ARG A 157 2.02 1.92 0.42
N PRO A 158 1.89 2.36 -0.85
CA PRO A 158 2.82 2.00 -1.91
C PRO A 158 4.26 2.38 -1.56
N ALA A 159 5.24 1.59 -2.00
CA ALA A 159 6.63 1.99 -1.85
C ALA A 159 7.04 2.94 -2.97
N ILE A 160 7.86 3.92 -2.65
CA ILE A 160 8.29 4.96 -3.60
C ILE A 160 9.81 4.88 -3.78
N TYR A 161 10.25 4.88 -5.03
CA TYR A 161 11.65 5.05 -5.42
C TYR A 161 11.76 6.29 -6.30
N VAL A 162 12.77 7.12 -6.04
CA VAL A 162 13.03 8.35 -6.77
C VAL A 162 14.45 8.27 -7.33
N GLU A 163 14.58 8.61 -8.61
CA GLU A 163 15.83 8.67 -9.37
C GLU A 163 16.10 10.08 -9.90
#